data_AF-A0A495XX80-F1
#
_entry.id   AF-A0A495XX80-F1
#
_cell.length_a   1.000
_cell.length_b   1.000
_cell.length_c   1.000
_cell.angle_alpha   90.00
_cell.angle_beta   90.00
_cell.angle_gamma   90.00
#
_symmetry.space_group_name_H-M   'P 1'
#
loop_
_entity.id
_entity.type
_entity.pdbx_description
1 polymer ?
#
loop_
_entity_poly.entity_id
_entity_poly.type
_entity_poly.pdbx_seq_one_letter_code
_entity_poly.pdbx_strand_id
1 'polypeptide(L)'
;MQATVHTFAPDGSGSVLLDDGRELPFAAAAFAESGLRLLRPGQRLTVLTGTVGVAGSDDDGATESVERGEQVVSLRIKGIGPGERIG
;
A
#
# COMPACT_ATOMS: atom_id res chain seq x y z
N MET A 1 1.67 -7.67 -8.62
CA MET A 1 2.00 -8.85 -7.78
C MET A 1 0.78 -9.25 -6.97
N GLN A 2 0.73 -10.45 -6.40
CA GLN A 2 -0.35 -10.82 -5.47
C GLN A 2 0.12 -10.63 -4.03
N ALA A 3 -0.79 -10.22 -3.17
CA ALA A 3 -0.50 -10.01 -1.75
C ALA A 3 -1.70 -10.35 -0.88
N THR A 4 -1.45 -10.53 0.40
CA THR A 4 -2.48 -10.77 1.42
C THR A 4 -2.38 -9.68 2.47
N VAL A 5 -3.50 -9.06 2.85
CA VAL A 5 -3.53 -8.04 3.90
C VAL A 5 -3.02 -8.64 5.21
N HIS A 6 -1.98 -8.04 5.79
CA HIS A 6 -1.43 -8.44 7.08
C HIS A 6 -2.01 -7.56 8.19
N THR A 7 -1.92 -6.24 8.04
CA THR A 7 -2.51 -5.26 8.96
C THR A 7 -3.35 -4.23 8.19
N PHE A 8 -4.36 -3.69 8.87
CA PHE A 8 -5.15 -2.57 8.37
C PHE A 8 -5.57 -1.70 9.56
N ALA A 9 -5.10 -0.45 9.55
CA ALA A 9 -5.37 0.53 10.60
C ALA A 9 -6.60 1.39 10.26
N PRO A 10 -7.25 2.03 11.27
CA PRO A 10 -8.44 2.85 11.06
C PRO A 10 -8.24 4.07 10.16
N ASP A 11 -7.00 4.55 10.02
CA ASP A 11 -6.63 5.68 9.16
C ASP A 11 -6.47 5.28 7.67
N GLY A 12 -6.63 3.99 7.35
CA GLY A 12 -6.48 3.46 5.99
C GLY A 12 -5.05 3.05 5.64
N SER A 13 -4.09 3.16 6.55
CA SER A 13 -2.74 2.61 6.38
C SER A 13 -2.68 1.13 6.77
N GLY A 14 -1.59 0.45 6.39
CA GLY A 14 -1.38 -0.94 6.80
C GLY A 14 -0.24 -1.59 6.06
N SER A 15 -0.24 -2.93 6.06
CA SER A 15 0.78 -3.73 5.41
C SER A 15 0.18 -4.97 4.72
N VAL A 16 0.88 -5.44 3.69
CA VAL A 16 0.54 -6.68 2.99
C VAL A 16 1.75 -7.62 2.96
N LEU A 17 1.47 -8.92 3.03
CA LEU A 17 2.44 -9.96 2.73
C LEU A 17 2.36 -10.31 1.26
N LEU A 18 3.44 -10.05 0.53
CA LEU A 18 3.60 -10.45 -0.86
C LEU A 18 3.71 -11.96 -0.99
N ASP A 19 3.48 -12.48 -2.20
CA ASP A 19 3.62 -13.92 -2.49
C ASP A 19 5.06 -14.45 -2.34
N ASP A 20 6.06 -13.57 -2.41
CA ASP A 20 7.48 -13.89 -2.17
C ASP A 20 7.87 -13.87 -0.68
N GLY A 21 6.92 -13.61 0.22
CA GLY A 21 7.10 -13.62 1.67
C GLY A 21 7.54 -12.28 2.27
N ARG A 22 7.79 -11.23 1.46
CA ARG A 22 8.12 -9.90 1.99
C ARG A 22 6.87 -9.17 2.47
N GLU A 23 7.00 -8.47 3.59
CA GLU A 23 5.99 -7.54 4.06
C GLU A 23 6.29 -6.14 3.54
N LEU A 24 5.31 -5.50 2.89
CA LEU A 24 5.43 -4.11 2.45
C LEU A 24 4.30 -3.24 3.01
N PRO A 25 4.62 -2.02 3.46
CA PRO A 25 3.60 -1.07 3.90
C PRO A 25 2.87 -0.43 2.71
N PHE A 26 1.64 0.01 2.96
CA PHE A 26 0.90 0.95 2.11
C PHE A 26 0.43 2.15 2.94
N ALA A 27 0.48 3.33 2.33
CA ALA A 27 -0.05 4.54 2.92
C ALA A 27 -1.57 4.66 2.70
N ALA A 28 -2.22 5.47 3.55
CA ALA A 28 -3.64 5.77 3.43
C ALA A 28 -4.03 6.34 2.04
N ALA A 29 -3.12 7.07 1.37
CA ALA A 29 -3.32 7.55 0.01
C ALA A 29 -3.56 6.42 -1.00
N ALA A 30 -2.72 5.38 -0.98
CA ALA A 30 -2.87 4.23 -1.88
C ALA A 30 -4.18 3.47 -1.64
N PHE A 31 -4.63 3.42 -0.37
CA PHE A 31 -5.94 2.86 -0.02
C PHE A 31 -7.09 3.74 -0.52
N ALA A 32 -7.03 5.06 -0.34
CA ALA A 32 -8.06 5.98 -0.82
C ALA A 32 -8.22 5.92 -2.34
N GLU A 33 -7.12 5.83 -3.10
CA GLU A 33 -7.15 5.70 -4.56
C GLU A 33 -7.69 4.34 -5.05
N SER A 34 -7.69 3.31 -4.20
CA SER A 34 -8.21 1.98 -4.57
C SER A 34 -9.73 1.94 -4.76
N GLY A 35 -10.47 2.90 -4.19
CA GLY A 35 -11.93 2.91 -4.16
C GLY A 35 -12.55 1.84 -3.24
N LEU A 36 -11.73 1.10 -2.49
CA LEU A 36 -12.19 0.11 -1.52
C LEU A 36 -12.71 0.80 -0.25
N ARG A 37 -13.71 0.18 0.40
CA ARG A 37 -14.29 0.71 1.65
C ARG A 37 -13.56 0.23 2.90
N LEU A 38 -13.06 -1.00 2.87
CA LEU A 38 -12.43 -1.68 4.00
C LEU A 38 -11.52 -2.81 3.49
N LEU A 39 -10.47 -3.11 4.25
CA LEU A 39 -9.67 -4.32 4.11
C LEU A 39 -9.77 -5.18 5.36
N ARG A 40 -9.78 -6.50 5.19
CA ARG A 40 -9.69 -7.46 6.29
C ARG A 40 -8.32 -8.14 6.25
N PRO A 41 -7.65 -8.36 7.41
CA PRO A 41 -6.52 -9.28 7.46
C PRO A 41 -6.86 -10.63 6.81
N GLY A 42 -5.95 -11.15 6.00
CA GLY A 42 -6.16 -12.37 5.19
C GLY A 42 -6.83 -12.13 3.82
N GLN A 43 -7.29 -10.92 3.50
CA GLN A 43 -7.87 -10.60 2.20
C GLN A 43 -6.81 -10.59 1.10
N ARG A 44 -7.07 -11.25 -0.04
CA ARG A 44 -6.18 -11.25 -1.20
C ARG A 44 -6.38 -10.03 -2.08
N LEU A 45 -5.27 -9.43 -2.50
CA LEU A 45 -5.21 -8.24 -3.33
C LEU A 45 -4.21 -8.43 -4.48
N THR A 46 -4.47 -7.74 -5.59
CA THR A 46 -3.43 -7.44 -6.58
C THR A 46 -2.83 -6.08 -6.22
N VAL A 47 -1.50 -6.03 -6.10
CA VAL A 47 -0.77 -4.81 -5.72
C VAL A 47 0.25 -4.39 -6.78
N LEU A 48 0.49 -3.08 -6.86
CA LEU A 48 1.65 -2.50 -7.53
C LEU A 48 2.60 -1.95 -6.46
N THR A 49 3.89 -2.24 -6.59
CA THR A 49 4.94 -1.71 -5.72
C THR A 49 5.71 -0.62 -6.45
N GLY A 50 6.25 0.31 -5.68
CA GLY A 50 7.10 1.38 -6.20
C GLY A 50 8.02 1.91 -5.11
N THR A 51 9.10 2.55 -5.53
CA THR A 51 9.98 3.28 -4.61
C THR A 51 9.33 4.62 -4.29
N VAL A 52 8.95 4.83 -3.03
CA VAL A 52 8.51 6.14 -2.56
C VAL A 52 9.69 6.83 -1.91
N GLY A 53 10.09 7.99 -2.45
CA GLY A 53 11.02 8.87 -1.76
C GLY A 53 10.29 9.54 -0.62
N VAL A 54 10.63 9.21 0.62
CA VAL A 54 10.30 10.09 1.74
C VAL A 54 11.17 11.33 1.59
N ALA A 55 10.56 12.46 1.21
CA ALA A 55 11.24 13.74 1.30
C ALA A 55 11.49 13.95 2.80
N GLY A 56 12.75 13.81 3.22
CA GLY A 56 13.15 14.17 4.58
C GLY A 56 12.67 15.58 4.84
N SER A 57 11.93 15.80 5.92
CA SER A 57 11.78 17.15 6.44
C SER A 57 13.13 17.53 7.02
N ASP A 58 13.95 18.20 6.23
CA ASP A 58 15.23 18.77 6.66
C ASP A 58 14.97 19.89 7.67
N ASP A 59 15.08 19.57 8.96
CA ASP A 59 15.43 20.51 10.02
C ASP A 59 16.68 19.92 10.72
N ASP A 60 17.80 20.63 10.58
CA ASP A 60 19.17 20.29 11.01
C ASP A 60 19.96 19.30 10.12
N GLY A 61 21.05 19.81 9.54
CA GLY A 61 21.83 19.14 8.49
C GLY A 61 22.59 17.91 8.97
N ALA A 62 22.05 16.73 8.67
CA ALA A 62 22.81 15.52 8.40
C ALA A 62 22.03 14.71 7.36
N THR A 63 22.51 14.67 6.12
CA THR A 63 21.88 13.89 5.05
C THR A 63 22.13 12.40 5.31
N GLU A 64 21.37 11.82 6.23
CA GLU A 64 21.34 10.38 6.42
C GLU A 64 20.78 9.73 5.15
N SER A 65 21.39 8.62 4.74
CA SER A 65 21.04 7.91 3.52
C SER A 65 19.55 7.56 3.58
N VAL A 66 18.73 8.29 2.82
CA VAL A 66 17.29 8.08 2.78
C VAL A 66 17.07 6.67 2.26
N GLU A 67 16.74 5.74 3.17
CA GLU A 67 16.40 4.38 2.81
C GLU A 67 15.15 4.45 1.93
N ARG A 68 15.34 4.38 0.60
CA ARG A 68 14.24 4.33 -0.36
C ARG A 68 13.49 3.02 -0.14
N GLY A 69 12.54 3.04 0.78
CA GLY A 69 11.67 1.91 1.07
C GLY A 69 10.76 1.64 -0.13
N GLU A 70 10.72 0.39 -0.57
CA GLU A 70 9.68 -0.07 -1.47
C GLU A 70 8.33 -0.07 -0.72
N GLN A 71 7.29 0.47 -1.35
CA GLN A 71 5.94 0.53 -0.78
C GLN A 71 4.90 0.09 -1.80
N VAL A 72 3.74 -0.32 -1.30
CA VAL A 72 2.57 -0.58 -2.15
C VAL A 72 1.92 0.75 -2.52
N VAL A 73 1.84 1.02 -3.83
CA VAL A 73 1.31 2.26 -4.41
C VAL A 73 -0.10 2.07 -5.00
N SER A 74 -0.56 0.83 -5.15
CA SER A 74 -1.93 0.55 -5.61
C SER A 74 -2.42 -0.77 -5.07
N LEU A 75 -3.70 -0.80 -4.65
CA LEU A 75 -4.39 -1.98 -4.14
C LEU A 75 -5.63 -2.25 -5.00
N ARG A 76 -5.86 -3.50 -5.40
CA ARG A 76 -7.02 -3.88 -6.23
C ARG A 76 -7.57 -5.25 -5.85
N ILE A 77 -8.89 -5.41 -5.92
CA ILE A 77 -9.55 -6.73 -5.95
C ILE A 77 -10.04 -7.02 -7.37
N LYS A 78 -10.11 -8.30 -7.74
CA LYS A 78 -10.75 -8.71 -9.00
C LYS A 78 -12.23 -8.26 -8.97
N GLY A 79 -12.67 -7.55 -10.00
CA GLY A 79 -14.08 -7.14 -10.16
C GLY A 79 -14.45 -5.75 -9.59
N ILE A 80 -13.49 -4.99 -9.06
CA ILE A 80 -13.67 -3.56 -8.74
C ILE A 80 -12.52 -2.80 -9.42
N GLY A 81 -12.67 -2.58 -10.72
CA GLY A 81 -11.86 -1.60 -11.45
C GLY A 81 -12.51 -0.22 -11.42
N PRO A 82 -11.74 0.87 -11.69
CA PRO A 82 -12.34 2.19 -11.90
C PRO A 82 -13.32 2.09 -13.08
N GLY A 83 -14.61 2.32 -12.80
CA GLY A 83 -15.70 2.26 -13.80
C GLY A 83 -16.57 1.00 -13.78
N GLU A 84 -16.27 0.00 -12.94
CA GLU A 84 -17.08 -1.23 -12.87
C GLU A 84 -18.28 -1.02 -11.92
N ARG A 85 -19.48 -0.88 -12.50
CA ARG A 85 -20.76 -0.84 -11.76
C ARG A 85 -21.12 -2.26 -11.34
N ILE A 86 -21.13 -2.51 -10.03
CA ILE A 86 -21.97 -3.57 -9.45
C ILE A 86 -23.42 -3.25 -9.84
N GLY A 87 -24.07 -4.21 -10.51
CA GLY A 87 -25.42 -4.09 -11.06
C GLY A 87 -26.47 -3.71 -10.03
#